data_AF-A0A9E1YQY4-F1
#
_entry.id   AF-A0A9E1YQY4-F1
#
_cell.length_a   1.000
_cell.length_b   1.000
_cell.length_c   1.000
_cell.angle_alpha   90.00
_cell.angle_beta   90.00
_cell.angle_gamma   90.00
#
_symmetry.space_group_name_H-M   'P 1'
#
loop_
_entity.id
_entity.type
_entity.pdbx_description
1 polymer ?
#
loop_
_entity_poly.entity_id
_entity_poly.type
_entity_poly.pdbx_seq_one_letter_code
_entity_poly.pdbx_strand_id
1 'polypeptide(L)'
;EAIHTITWFALGGAASGITVMVLGSLGSGNMTGMLLGIGAALTIATFAVILRWGKAIDMIPMFALGCLIAAAVALPFTIDDLAFDTRHLPLMLLWAVVISPIYYSLFVVGSRHIPGGELMLALPVETIEAAILAWLLLSQVPTQQTFIGGAIIMVSVSVLAYFRIRQEHRS
;
A
#
# COMPACT_ATOMS: atom_id res chain seq x y z
N GLU A 1 -12.62 8.19 -17.96
CA GLU A 1 -11.27 8.63 -18.38
C GLU A 1 -10.81 7.74 -19.53
N ALA A 2 -10.46 8.31 -20.69
CA ALA A 2 -9.83 7.55 -21.76
C ALA A 2 -8.43 7.13 -21.28
N ILE A 3 -8.18 5.82 -21.21
CA ILE A 3 -6.92 5.29 -20.68
C ILE A 3 -5.86 5.49 -21.77
N HIS A 4 -4.98 6.47 -21.57
CA HIS A 4 -3.89 6.77 -22.51
C HIS A 4 -2.94 5.57 -22.60
N THR A 5 -2.44 5.24 -23.80
CA THR A 5 -1.60 4.05 -24.08
C THR A 5 -0.38 3.93 -23.16
N ILE A 6 0.14 5.06 -22.66
CA ILE A 6 1.23 5.13 -21.69
C ILE A 6 0.86 4.45 -20.36
N THR A 7 -0.40 4.56 -19.93
CA THR A 7 -0.92 3.90 -18.71
C THR A 7 -0.87 2.38 -18.85
N TRP A 8 -1.15 1.85 -20.03
CA TRP A 8 -1.07 0.41 -20.31
C TRP A 8 0.37 -0.10 -20.23
N PHE A 9 1.33 0.63 -20.82
CA PHE A 9 2.74 0.26 -20.73
C PHE A 9 3.27 0.33 -19.29
N ALA A 10 2.91 1.37 -18.54
CA ALA A 10 3.30 1.49 -17.13
C ALA A 10 2.70 0.38 -16.25
N LEU A 11 1.43 0.01 -16.49
CA LEU A 11 0.78 -1.07 -15.78
C LEU A 11 1.45 -2.42 -16.08
N GLY A 12 1.80 -2.67 -17.35
CA GLY A 12 2.55 -3.85 -17.76
C GLY A 12 3.93 -3.92 -17.11
N GLY A 13 4.65 -2.79 -17.05
CA GLY A 13 5.93 -2.67 -16.35
C GLY A 13 5.81 -2.99 -14.86
N ALA A 14 4.86 -2.36 -14.15
CA ALA A 14 4.62 -2.63 -12.75
C ALA A 14 4.24 -4.10 -12.48
N ALA A 15 3.37 -4.68 -13.31
CA ALA A 15 2.99 -6.10 -13.21
C ALA A 15 4.19 -7.04 -13.41
N SER A 16 5.09 -6.71 -14.35
CA SER A 16 6.33 -7.48 -14.54
C SER A 16 7.26 -7.39 -13.32
N GLY A 17 7.38 -6.21 -12.70
CA GLY A 17 8.16 -6.03 -11.48
C GLY A 17 7.63 -6.88 -10.32
N ILE A 18 6.30 -6.88 -10.11
CA ILE A 18 5.65 -7.74 -9.10
C ILE A 18 5.93 -9.22 -9.39
N THR A 19 5.85 -9.63 -10.66
CA THR A 19 6.12 -11.02 -11.06
C THR A 19 7.56 -11.44 -10.71
N VAL A 20 8.54 -10.56 -10.93
CA VAL A 20 9.95 -10.82 -10.54
C VAL A 20 10.09 -10.96 -9.02
N MET A 21 9.41 -10.14 -8.22
CA MET A 21 9.45 -10.25 -6.76
C MET A 21 8.86 -11.59 -6.30
N VAL A 22 7.69 -11.98 -6.86
CA VAL A 22 7.01 -13.23 -6.51
C VAL A 22 7.82 -14.46 -6.91
N LEU A 23 8.41 -14.48 -8.12
CA LEU A 23 9.28 -15.56 -8.58
C LEU A 23 10.49 -15.78 -7.65
N GLY A 24 10.98 -14.71 -7.04
CA GLY A 24 12.01 -14.80 -6.03
C GLY A 24 11.56 -15.40 -4.71
N SER A 25 10.33 -15.08 -4.31
CA SER A 25 9.72 -15.64 -3.10
C SER A 25 9.28 -17.11 -3.24
N LEU A 26 9.07 -17.63 -4.46
CA LEU A 26 8.72 -19.05 -4.67
C LEU A 26 9.77 -20.02 -4.12
N GLY A 27 11.05 -19.63 -4.12
CA GLY A 27 12.13 -20.44 -3.55
C GLY A 27 12.13 -20.53 -2.02
N SER A 28 11.36 -19.68 -1.31
CA SER A 28 11.35 -19.60 0.15
C SER A 28 10.42 -20.63 0.84
N GLY A 29 9.57 -21.34 0.07
CA GLY A 29 8.67 -22.38 0.59
C GLY A 29 7.42 -21.89 1.33
N ASN A 30 7.20 -20.57 1.50
CA ASN A 30 6.06 -20.03 2.24
C ASN A 30 4.86 -19.69 1.33
N MET A 31 4.16 -20.72 0.84
CA MET A 31 2.99 -20.57 -0.05
C MET A 31 1.82 -19.82 0.61
N THR A 32 1.59 -20.03 1.91
CA THR A 32 0.51 -19.37 2.65
C THR A 32 0.72 -17.86 2.71
N GLY A 33 1.95 -17.41 2.97
CA GLY A 33 2.30 -15.99 2.95
C GLY A 33 2.08 -15.34 1.59
N MET A 34 2.38 -16.05 0.49
CA MET A 34 2.13 -15.54 -0.87
C MET A 34 0.64 -15.36 -1.15
N LEU A 35 -0.20 -16.34 -0.78
CA LEU A 35 -1.65 -16.23 -0.95
C LEU A 35 -2.25 -15.08 -0.13
N LEU A 36 -1.83 -14.95 1.13
CA LEU A 36 -2.25 -13.83 1.99
C LEU A 36 -1.78 -12.48 1.44
N GLY A 37 -0.56 -12.40 0.89
CA GLY A 37 -0.04 -11.19 0.26
C GLY A 37 -0.85 -10.77 -0.97
N ILE A 38 -1.23 -11.71 -1.84
CA ILE A 38 -2.10 -11.44 -2.99
C ILE A 38 -3.48 -10.96 -2.50
N GLY A 39 -4.05 -11.61 -1.49
CA GLY A 39 -5.32 -11.19 -0.88
C GLY A 39 -5.28 -9.78 -0.30
N ALA A 40 -4.17 -9.43 0.37
CA ALA A 40 -3.94 -8.09 0.91
C ALA A 40 -3.86 -7.04 -0.22
N ALA A 41 -3.11 -7.34 -1.30
CA ALA A 41 -2.99 -6.45 -2.45
C ALA A 41 -4.34 -6.18 -3.13
N LEU A 42 -5.18 -7.20 -3.31
CA LEU A 42 -6.53 -7.05 -3.86
C LEU A 42 -7.44 -6.21 -2.97
N THR A 43 -7.35 -6.41 -1.65
CA THR A 43 -8.12 -5.64 -0.67
C THR A 43 -7.72 -4.16 -0.72
N ILE A 44 -6.43 -3.84 -0.73
CA ILE A 44 -5.93 -2.46 -0.83
C ILE A 44 -6.32 -1.82 -2.17
N ALA A 45 -6.21 -2.55 -3.28
CA ALA A 45 -6.63 -2.05 -4.59
C ALA A 45 -8.13 -1.71 -4.62
N THR A 46 -8.97 -2.59 -4.07
CA THR A 46 -10.42 -2.37 -3.96
C THR A 46 -10.71 -1.16 -3.07
N PHE A 47 -10.05 -1.05 -1.93
CA PHE A 47 -10.17 0.10 -1.03
C PHE A 47 -9.82 1.41 -1.74
N ALA A 48 -8.71 1.47 -2.48
CA ALA A 48 -8.30 2.66 -3.23
C ALA A 48 -9.32 3.07 -4.30
N VAL A 49 -9.97 2.10 -4.97
CA VAL A 49 -11.03 2.37 -5.96
C VAL A 49 -12.27 2.95 -5.28
N ILE A 50 -12.72 2.33 -4.18
CA ILE A 50 -13.87 2.81 -3.39
C ILE A 50 -13.61 4.23 -2.88
N LEU A 51 -12.41 4.49 -2.35
CA LEU A 51 -12.01 5.80 -1.85
C LEU A 51 -12.12 6.88 -2.94
N ARG A 52 -11.76 6.55 -4.18
CA ARG A 52 -11.78 7.49 -5.30
C ARG A 52 -13.20 7.78 -5.79
N TRP A 53 -14.11 6.81 -5.69
CA TRP A 53 -15.53 6.98 -6.03
C TRP A 53 -16.34 7.63 -4.89
N GLY A 54 -15.95 7.39 -3.65
CA GLY A 54 -16.61 7.86 -2.43
C GLY A 54 -16.32 9.32 -2.04
N LYS A 55 -15.77 10.16 -2.93
CA LYS A 55 -15.41 11.57 -2.62
C LYS A 55 -16.56 12.43 -2.07
N ALA A 56 -17.81 12.02 -2.32
CA ALA A 56 -19.02 12.68 -1.83
C ALA A 56 -19.42 12.31 -0.39
N ILE A 57 -18.80 11.27 0.19
CA ILE A 57 -19.10 10.74 1.52
C ILE A 57 -17.94 11.06 2.45
N ASP A 58 -18.22 11.37 3.71
CA ASP A 58 -17.17 11.50 4.72
C ASP A 58 -16.55 10.11 5.00
N MET A 59 -15.31 9.92 4.54
CA MET A 59 -14.62 8.62 4.63
C MET A 59 -14.00 8.34 6.00
N ILE A 60 -13.93 9.35 6.88
CA ILE A 60 -13.46 9.21 8.27
C ILE A 60 -14.34 8.22 9.07
N PRO A 61 -15.68 8.36 9.12
CA PRO A 61 -16.54 7.39 9.81
C PRO A 61 -16.59 6.02 9.11
N MET A 62 -16.45 5.97 7.78
CA MET A 62 -16.36 4.71 7.05
C MET A 62 -15.09 3.93 7.40
N PHE A 63 -13.97 4.63 7.58
CA PHE A 63 -12.72 4.03 8.01
C PHE A 63 -12.85 3.43 9.42
N ALA A 64 -13.49 4.14 10.36
CA ALA A 64 -13.74 3.63 11.71
C ALA A 64 -14.58 2.34 11.71
N LEU A 65 -15.63 2.29 10.89
CA LEU A 65 -16.42 1.06 10.68
C LEU A 65 -15.60 -0.06 10.04
N GLY A 66 -14.76 0.27 9.06
CA GLY A 66 -13.82 -0.67 8.44
C GLY A 66 -12.87 -1.31 9.46
N CYS A 67 -12.33 -0.51 10.39
CA CYS A 67 -11.50 -0.99 11.48
C CYS A 67 -12.27 -1.92 12.44
N LEU A 68 -13.53 -1.60 12.77
CA LEU A 68 -14.36 -2.47 13.61
C LEU A 68 -14.65 -3.82 12.94
N ILE A 69 -14.97 -3.81 11.64
CA ILE A 69 -15.18 -5.03 10.87
C ILE A 69 -13.88 -5.83 10.79
N ALA A 70 -12.74 -5.18 10.51
CA ALA A 70 -11.44 -5.82 10.47
C ALA A 70 -11.08 -6.46 11.82
N ALA A 71 -11.34 -5.78 12.94
CA ALA A 71 -11.14 -6.32 14.29
C ALA A 71 -12.03 -7.54 14.54
N ALA A 72 -13.31 -7.50 14.15
CA ALA A 72 -14.23 -8.63 14.29
C ALA A 72 -13.81 -9.84 13.45
N VAL A 73 -13.31 -9.60 12.22
CA VAL A 73 -12.80 -10.65 11.33
C VAL A 73 -11.47 -11.22 11.84
N ALA A 74 -10.60 -10.40 12.42
CA ALA A 74 -9.32 -10.84 12.97
C ALA A 74 -9.46 -11.64 14.27
N LEU A 75 -10.47 -11.33 15.09
CA LEU A 75 -10.72 -11.97 16.38
C LEU A 75 -10.61 -13.51 16.35
N PRO A 76 -11.34 -14.25 15.50
CA PRO A 76 -11.28 -15.72 15.46
C PRO A 76 -9.89 -16.30 15.13
N PHE A 77 -9.03 -15.54 14.45
CA PHE A 77 -7.67 -15.98 14.11
C PHE A 77 -6.65 -15.74 15.23
N THR A 78 -7.04 -15.02 16.28
CA THR A 78 -6.14 -14.62 17.38
C THR A 78 -6.47 -15.27 18.72
N ILE A 79 -7.63 -15.93 18.86
CA ILE A 79 -8.16 -16.46 20.14
C ILE A 79 -7.18 -17.41 20.85
N ASP A 80 -6.40 -18.20 20.12
CA ASP A 80 -5.55 -19.25 20.69
C ASP A 80 -4.21 -18.73 21.26
N ASP A 81 -3.80 -17.50 20.90
CA ASP A 81 -2.49 -16.94 21.28
C ASP A 81 -2.62 -15.48 21.73
N LEU A 82 -3.57 -15.22 22.64
CA LEU A 82 -3.76 -13.93 23.30
C LEU A 82 -2.69 -13.63 24.38
N ALA A 83 -1.57 -14.37 24.38
CA ALA A 83 -0.44 -14.17 25.29
C ALA A 83 0.34 -12.90 24.91
N PHE A 84 -0.27 -11.74 25.16
CA PHE A 84 0.31 -10.44 24.91
C PHE A 84 1.31 -10.04 26.02
N ASP A 85 2.57 -9.74 25.66
CA ASP A 85 3.49 -9.07 26.58
C ASP A 85 3.02 -7.61 26.77
N THR A 86 2.62 -7.28 28.00
CA THR A 86 2.12 -5.96 28.39
C THR A 86 3.14 -4.84 28.15
N ARG A 87 4.43 -5.17 27.96
CA ARG A 87 5.46 -4.18 27.57
C ARG A 87 5.25 -3.56 26.20
N HIS A 88 4.60 -4.24 25.26
CA HIS A 88 4.34 -3.71 23.92
C HIS A 88 3.02 -2.94 23.83
N LEU A 89 2.16 -3.07 24.84
CA LEU A 89 0.85 -2.43 24.90
C LEU A 89 0.90 -0.90 24.71
N PRO A 90 1.84 -0.14 25.32
CA PRO A 90 1.93 1.31 25.11
C PRO A 90 2.26 1.69 23.65
N LEU A 91 3.14 0.93 22.99
CA LEU A 91 3.52 1.16 21.60
C LEU A 91 2.36 0.87 20.65
N MET A 92 1.60 -0.21 20.90
CA MET A 92 0.41 -0.54 20.11
C MET A 92 -0.69 0.51 20.28
N LEU A 93 -0.90 1.00 21.50
CA LEU A 93 -1.89 2.05 21.79
C LEU A 93 -1.50 3.37 21.11
N LEU A 94 -0.21 3.73 21.16
CA LEU A 94 0.33 4.89 20.45
C LEU A 94 0.10 4.76 18.94
N TRP A 95 0.39 3.60 18.36
CA TRP A 95 0.16 3.33 16.95
C TRP A 95 -1.32 3.41 16.56
N ALA A 96 -2.20 2.78 17.34
CA ALA A 96 -3.62 2.66 17.03
C ALA A 96 -4.40 3.96 17.25
N VAL A 97 -4.10 4.71 18.32
CA VAL A 97 -4.87 5.89 18.73
C VAL A 97 -4.27 7.19 18.19
N VAL A 98 -2.96 7.26 18.04
CA VAL A 98 -2.28 8.51 17.64
C VAL A 98 -1.81 8.42 16.19
N ILE A 99 -0.94 7.46 15.86
CA ILE A 99 -0.26 7.45 14.56
C ILE A 99 -1.24 7.15 13.42
N SER A 100 -2.00 6.06 13.52
CA SER A 100 -2.91 5.62 12.46
C SER A 100 -4.02 6.65 12.15
N PRO A 101 -4.75 7.21 13.14
CA PRO A 101 -5.81 8.18 12.85
C PRO A 101 -5.28 9.49 12.25
N ILE A 102 -4.10 9.96 12.69
CA ILE A 102 -3.47 11.15 12.13
C ILE A 102 -3.04 10.88 10.69
N TYR A 103 -2.36 9.76 10.42
CA TYR A 103 -1.95 9.36 9.08
C TYR A 103 -3.15 9.26 8.13
N TYR A 104 -4.19 8.51 8.51
CA TYR A 104 -5.38 8.32 7.66
C TYR A 104 -6.16 9.63 7.46
N SER A 105 -6.28 10.47 8.48
CA SER A 105 -6.95 11.77 8.34
C SER A 105 -6.20 12.67 7.37
N LEU A 106 -4.86 12.73 7.48
CA LEU A 106 -4.03 13.50 6.56
C LEU A 106 -4.08 12.93 5.14
N PHE A 107 -4.11 11.60 4.99
CA PHE A 107 -4.26 10.93 3.70
C PHE A 107 -5.61 11.26 3.03
N VAL A 108 -6.71 11.18 3.78
CA VAL A 108 -8.06 11.51 3.28
C VAL A 108 -8.12 12.99 2.88
N VAL A 109 -7.64 13.91 3.73
CA VAL A 109 -7.62 15.35 3.41
C VAL A 109 -6.72 15.63 2.20
N GLY A 110 -5.51 15.07 2.17
CA GLY A 110 -4.57 15.20 1.06
C GLY A 110 -5.16 14.70 -0.26
N SER A 111 -5.84 13.56 -0.25
CA SER A 111 -6.50 12.98 -1.43
C SER A 111 -7.62 13.85 -2.02
N ARG A 112 -8.20 14.76 -1.23
CA ARG A 112 -9.24 15.70 -1.68
C ARG A 112 -8.66 16.95 -2.32
N HIS A 113 -7.45 17.37 -1.93
CA HIS A 113 -6.82 18.63 -2.36
C HIS A 113 -5.78 18.43 -3.47
N ILE A 114 -5.17 17.25 -3.55
CA ILE A 114 -4.13 16.94 -4.52
C ILE A 114 -4.76 16.33 -5.79
N PRO A 115 -4.39 16.78 -7.01
CA PRO A 115 -4.79 16.13 -8.25
C PRO A 115 -4.48 14.63 -8.21
N GLY A 116 -5.37 13.79 -8.72
CA GLY A 116 -5.23 12.32 -8.59
C GLY A 116 -3.93 11.75 -9.19
N GLY A 117 -3.25 12.50 -10.07
CA GLY A 117 -1.94 12.15 -10.61
C GLY A 117 -0.80 12.23 -9.58
N GLU A 118 -0.80 13.24 -8.71
CA GLU A 118 0.24 13.43 -7.69
C GLU A 118 0.06 12.50 -6.49
N LEU A 119 -1.18 12.20 -6.10
CA LEU A 119 -1.45 11.23 -5.03
C LEU A 119 -0.96 9.81 -5.39
N MET A 120 -0.99 9.45 -6.68
CA MET A 120 -0.46 8.16 -7.15
C MET A 120 1.05 8.04 -7.05
N LEU A 121 1.79 9.16 -6.92
CA LEU A 121 3.22 9.15 -6.65
C LEU A 121 3.54 8.90 -5.17
N ALA A 122 2.66 9.31 -4.27
CA ALA A 122 2.91 9.18 -2.83
C ALA A 122 2.95 7.71 -2.37
N LEU A 123 2.07 6.86 -2.92
CA LEU A 123 1.96 5.44 -2.55
C LEU A 123 3.24 4.60 -2.78
N PRO A 124 3.89 4.63 -3.96
CA PRO A 124 5.15 3.92 -4.16
C PRO A 124 6.30 4.52 -3.34
N VAL A 125 6.30 5.84 -3.11
CA VAL A 125 7.31 6.50 -2.26
C VAL A 125 7.19 6.02 -0.81
N GLU A 126 5.98 5.99 -0.25
CA GLU A 126 5.71 5.45 1.09
C GLU A 126 6.17 4.00 1.21
N THR A 127 5.88 3.17 0.19
CA THR A 127 6.28 1.76 0.18
C THR A 127 7.80 1.59 0.25
N ILE A 128 8.55 2.50 -0.38
CA ILE A 128 10.01 2.46 -0.39
C ILE A 128 10.59 2.97 0.91
N GLU A 129 10.00 4.02 1.47
CA GLU A 129 10.35 4.50 2.81
C GLU A 129 10.17 3.37 3.83
N ALA A 130 9.06 2.65 3.79
CA ALA A 130 8.82 1.48 4.63
C ALA A 130 9.87 0.38 4.41
N ALA A 131 10.27 0.10 3.17
CA ALA A 131 11.30 -0.89 2.85
C ALA A 131 12.69 -0.47 3.36
N ILE A 132 13.06 0.81 3.22
CA ILE A 132 14.33 1.36 3.72
C ILE A 132 14.37 1.29 5.25
N LEU A 133 13.28 1.69 5.91
CA LEU A 133 13.17 1.63 7.37
C LEU A 133 13.23 0.19 7.88
N ALA A 134 12.58 -0.76 7.20
CA ALA A 134 12.66 -2.18 7.55
C ALA A 134 14.09 -2.72 7.43
N TRP A 135 14.81 -2.31 6.38
CA TRP A 135 16.20 -2.70 6.22
C TRP A 135 17.10 -2.10 7.31
N LEU A 136 16.93 -0.81 7.63
CA LEU A 136 17.76 -0.10 8.60
C LEU A 136 17.49 -0.54 10.05
N LEU A 137 16.22 -0.68 10.43
CA LEU A 137 15.80 -0.91 11.81
C LEU A 137 15.61 -2.39 12.15
N LEU A 138 15.15 -3.21 11.18
CA LEU A 138 14.92 -4.64 11.38
C LEU A 138 16.01 -5.51 10.74
N SER A 139 17.04 -4.92 10.11
CA SER A 139 18.12 -5.64 9.43
C SER A 139 17.62 -6.66 8.39
N GLN A 140 16.41 -6.47 7.87
CA GLN A 140 15.84 -7.34 6.85
C GLN A 140 16.48 -7.01 5.51
N VAL A 141 17.45 -7.82 5.10
CA VAL A 141 18.13 -7.65 3.81
C VAL A 141 17.17 -8.07 2.69
N PRO A 142 16.78 -7.14 1.80
CA PRO A 142 15.95 -7.49 0.65
C PRO A 142 16.68 -8.48 -0.24
N THR A 143 15.98 -9.48 -0.77
CA THR A 143 16.58 -10.37 -1.77
C THR A 143 16.88 -9.58 -3.05
N GLN A 144 17.82 -10.07 -3.85
CA GLN A 144 18.18 -9.46 -5.12
C GLN A 144 16.97 -9.31 -6.05
N GLN A 145 16.03 -10.25 -6.03
CA GLN A 145 14.79 -10.21 -6.82
C GLN A 145 13.82 -9.13 -6.31
N THR A 146 13.69 -8.95 -4.99
CA THR A 146 12.89 -7.86 -4.39
C THR A 146 13.44 -6.50 -4.81
N PHE A 147 14.76 -6.34 -4.83
CA PHE A 147 15.39 -5.09 -5.25
C PHE A 147 15.16 -4.78 -6.74
N ILE A 148 15.35 -5.78 -7.61
CA ILE A 148 15.13 -5.63 -9.06
C ILE A 148 13.66 -5.33 -9.36
N GLY A 149 12.74 -6.09 -8.76
CA GLY A 149 11.31 -5.88 -8.96
C GLY A 149 10.83 -4.51 -8.45
N GLY A 150 11.33 -4.08 -7.28
CA GLY A 150 11.06 -2.74 -6.75
C GLY A 150 11.57 -1.62 -7.67
N ALA A 151 12.77 -1.76 -8.23
CA ALA A 151 13.31 -0.80 -9.19
C ALA A 151 12.47 -0.70 -10.47
N ILE A 152 12.00 -1.83 -11.01
CA ILE A 152 11.12 -1.87 -12.20
C ILE A 152 9.79 -1.15 -11.91
N ILE A 153 9.18 -1.42 -10.76
CA ILE A 153 7.92 -0.76 -10.36
C ILE A 153 8.14 0.75 -10.24
N MET A 154 9.23 1.17 -9.61
CA MET A 154 9.57 2.58 -9.45
C MET A 154 9.71 3.30 -10.78
N VAL A 155 10.53 2.77 -11.69
CA VAL A 155 10.72 3.37 -13.00
C VAL A 155 9.38 3.45 -13.75
N SER A 156 8.57 2.39 -13.69
CA SER A 156 7.27 2.35 -14.37
C SER A 156 6.32 3.43 -13.86
N VAL A 157 6.23 3.61 -12.55
CA VAL A 157 5.33 4.61 -11.94
C VAL A 157 5.88 6.03 -12.11
N SER A 158 7.18 6.25 -11.94
CA SER A 158 7.80 7.56 -12.18
C SER A 158 7.61 8.04 -13.61
N VAL A 159 7.77 7.15 -14.60
CA VAL A 159 7.53 7.46 -16.02
C VAL A 159 6.07 7.82 -16.25
N LEU A 160 5.12 7.03 -15.72
CA LEU A 160 3.69 7.32 -15.84
C LEU A 160 3.33 8.68 -15.26
N ALA A 161 3.85 8.99 -14.08
CA ALA A 161 3.58 10.24 -13.40
C ALA A 161 4.18 11.44 -14.15
N TYR A 162 5.41 11.31 -14.64
CA TYR A 162 6.05 12.34 -15.47
C TYR A 162 5.20 12.68 -16.70
N PHE A 163 4.70 11.65 -17.40
CA PHE A 163 3.85 11.84 -18.57
C PHE A 163 2.47 12.43 -18.21
N ARG A 164 1.88 12.05 -17.08
CA ARG A 164 0.63 12.65 -16.59
C ARG A 164 0.78 14.13 -16.29
N ILE A 165 1.81 14.52 -15.55
CA ILE A 165 2.09 15.94 -15.22
C ILE A 165 2.31 16.76 -16.49
N ARG A 166 3.04 16.22 -17.48
CA ARG A 166 3.22 16.89 -18.76
C ARG A 166 1.93 17.02 -19.58
N GLN A 167 0.96 16.13 -19.40
CA GLN A 167 -0.34 16.24 -20.08
C GLN A 167 -1.23 17.29 -19.44
N GLU A 168 -1.27 17.38 -18.10
CA GLU A 168 -2.00 18.43 -17.38
C GLU A 168 -1.47 19.83 -17.70
N HIS A 169 -0.15 20.00 -17.86
CA HIS A 169 0.43 21.30 -18.27
C HIS A 169 0.15 21.70 -19.74
N ARG A 170 -0.41 20.80 -20.56
CA ARG A 170 -0.62 21.02 -22.00
C ARG A 170 -2.09 21.22 -22.37
N SER A 171 -3.02 21.11 -21.42
CA SER A 171 -4.45 21.42 -21.54
C SER A 171 -4.77 22.76 -20.89
#